data_AF-A0A5E4IGM1-F1
#
_entry.id   AF-A0A5E4IGM1-F1
#
_cell.length_a   1.000
_cell.length_b   1.000
_cell.length_c   1.000
_cell.angle_alpha   90.00
_cell.angle_beta   90.00
_cell.angle_gamma   90.00
#
_symmetry.space_group_name_H-M   'P 1'
#
loop_
_entity.id
_entity.type
_entity.pdbx_description
1 polymer ?
#
loop_
_entity_poly.entity_id
_entity_poly.type
_entity_poly.pdbx_seq_one_letter_code
_entity_poly.pdbx_strand_id
1 'polypeptide(L)'
;MDNNAKSWLESRLMADEGCEGMVDPTIRLARLWKSIQEEIPGLLAKTVDCVAFDRQGKTIVSNQEKLDELWNEINSRKARIQAIEDAARKLVELDGRGFCPIKRELNELQIKASLAPNPEDIVHHMYMKSSARADREELRKRPDIIRAEEHREEILAPLRPLMLDALRKIDAYAEILAEFVKLS
;
A
#
# COMPACT_ATOMS: atom_id res chain seq x y z
N MET A 1 -22.35 -10.22 1.93
CA MET A 1 -21.69 -9.69 3.15
C MET A 1 -20.53 -8.83 2.66
N ASP A 2 -20.84 -7.68 2.06
CA ASP A 2 -19.90 -6.91 1.22
C ASP A 2 -19.67 -5.47 1.68
N ASN A 3 -20.15 -5.12 2.88
CA ASN A 3 -20.09 -3.73 3.36
C ASN A 3 -18.69 -3.29 3.82
N ASN A 4 -17.75 -4.22 4.10
CA ASN A 4 -16.46 -3.86 4.68
C ASN A 4 -15.51 -3.16 3.67
N ALA A 5 -15.43 -3.64 2.43
CA ALA A 5 -14.54 -3.04 1.43
C ALA A 5 -15.01 -1.64 0.99
N LYS A 6 -16.32 -1.49 0.76
CA LYS A 6 -16.92 -0.20 0.36
C LYS A 6 -16.80 0.84 1.47
N SER A 7 -17.20 0.51 2.70
CA SER A 7 -17.08 1.44 3.83
C SER A 7 -15.62 1.81 4.09
N TRP A 8 -14.70 0.87 3.90
CA TRP A 8 -13.28 1.14 4.02
C TRP A 8 -12.79 2.14 2.96
N LEU A 9 -13.12 1.91 1.67
CA LEU A 9 -12.79 2.84 0.58
C LEU A 9 -13.38 4.24 0.82
N GLU A 10 -14.66 4.32 1.24
CA GLU A 10 -15.31 5.59 1.57
C GLU A 10 -14.58 6.33 2.71
N SER A 11 -14.16 5.60 3.76
CA SER A 11 -13.41 6.19 4.87
C SER A 11 -12.08 6.80 4.42
N ARG A 12 -11.43 6.26 3.38
CA ARG A 12 -10.16 6.76 2.86
C ARG A 12 -10.31 8.05 2.07
N LEU A 13 -11.50 8.37 1.54
CA LEU A 13 -11.72 9.61 0.79
C LEU A 13 -11.53 10.87 1.66
N MET A 14 -11.79 10.74 2.97
CA MET A 14 -11.68 11.82 3.95
C MET A 14 -10.37 11.79 4.76
N ALA A 15 -9.52 10.78 4.55
CA ALA A 15 -8.27 10.65 5.25
C ALA A 15 -7.21 11.62 4.68
N ASP A 16 -6.36 12.14 5.55
CA ASP A 16 -5.25 13.03 5.22
C ASP A 16 -3.87 12.35 5.35
N GLU A 17 -3.86 11.06 5.71
CA GLU A 17 -2.62 10.32 5.94
C GLU A 17 -1.79 10.22 4.64
N GLY A 18 -0.51 10.56 4.74
CA GLY A 18 0.45 10.49 3.65
C GLY A 18 1.82 10.00 4.11
N CYS A 19 2.64 9.62 3.13
CA CYS A 19 4.04 9.27 3.31
C CYS A 19 4.88 10.49 2.92
N GLU A 20 5.51 11.20 3.86
CA GLU A 20 6.55 12.21 3.55
C GLU A 20 6.11 13.26 2.50
N GLY A 21 4.85 13.73 2.60
CA GLY A 21 4.29 14.70 1.64
C GLY A 21 3.65 14.10 0.39
N MET A 22 3.63 12.77 0.24
CA MET A 22 2.89 12.06 -0.80
C MET A 22 1.58 11.47 -0.29
N VAL A 23 0.55 11.51 -1.12
CA VAL A 23 -0.77 10.93 -0.84
C VAL A 23 -0.64 9.42 -0.66
N ASP A 24 -1.24 8.87 0.40
CA ASP A 24 -1.25 7.43 0.63
C ASP A 24 -1.82 6.68 -0.59
N PRO A 25 -1.12 5.63 -1.08
CA PRO A 25 -1.59 4.80 -2.18
C PRO A 25 -3.02 4.24 -2.02
N THR A 26 -3.44 3.92 -0.80
CA THR A 26 -4.81 3.46 -0.49
C THR A 26 -5.85 4.57 -0.65
N ILE A 27 -5.47 5.83 -0.39
CA ILE A 27 -6.31 7.00 -0.70
C ILE A 27 -6.41 7.19 -2.22
N ARG A 28 -5.32 6.98 -2.97
CA ARG A 28 -5.35 7.03 -4.44
C ARG A 28 -6.26 5.93 -5.02
N LEU A 29 -6.22 4.72 -4.46
CA LEU A 29 -7.13 3.64 -4.82
C LEU A 29 -8.60 4.04 -4.58
N ALA A 30 -8.91 4.61 -3.40
CA ALA A 30 -10.26 5.08 -3.08
C ALA A 30 -10.75 6.21 -4.01
N ARG A 31 -9.88 7.17 -4.35
CA ARG A 31 -10.19 8.23 -5.32
C ARG A 31 -10.47 7.67 -6.70
N LEU A 32 -9.68 6.68 -7.16
CA LEU A 32 -9.92 5.99 -8.43
C LEU A 32 -11.27 5.27 -8.43
N TRP A 33 -11.59 4.53 -7.37
CA TRP A 33 -12.88 3.87 -7.19
C TRP A 33 -14.04 4.85 -7.32
N LYS A 34 -13.95 6.00 -6.61
CA LYS A 34 -14.98 7.03 -6.64
C LYS A 34 -15.13 7.69 -8.02
N SER A 35 -14.01 8.01 -8.68
CA SER A 35 -14.00 8.61 -10.02
C SER A 35 -14.72 7.70 -11.04
N ILE A 36 -14.41 6.40 -11.04
CA ILE A 36 -15.02 5.47 -12.00
C ILE A 36 -16.54 5.34 -11.76
N GLN A 37 -16.97 5.38 -10.49
CA GLN A 37 -18.40 5.38 -10.16
C GLN A 37 -19.13 6.61 -10.69
N GLU A 38 -18.52 7.79 -10.63
CA GLU A 38 -19.11 9.06 -11.07
C GLU A 38 -19.18 9.19 -12.60
N GLU A 39 -18.35 8.45 -13.34
CA GLU A 39 -18.38 8.41 -14.81
C GLU A 39 -19.58 7.63 -15.38
N ILE A 40 -20.04 6.58 -14.67
CA ILE A 40 -21.09 5.67 -15.15
C ILE A 40 -22.42 6.39 -15.47
N PRO A 41 -22.95 7.28 -14.61
CA PRO A 41 -24.18 8.03 -14.90
C PRO A 41 -24.11 8.83 -16.20
N GLY A 42 -22.96 9.45 -16.50
CA GLY A 42 -22.77 10.23 -17.73
C GLY A 42 -22.78 9.36 -18.99
N LEU A 43 -22.35 8.10 -18.90
CA LEU A 43 -22.44 7.13 -19.99
C LEU A 43 -23.86 6.61 -20.17
N LEU A 44 -24.54 6.29 -19.06
CA LEU A 44 -25.95 5.87 -19.08
C LEU A 44 -26.88 6.94 -19.67
N ALA A 45 -26.58 8.23 -19.46
CA ALA A 45 -27.34 9.30 -20.10
C ALA A 45 -27.21 9.29 -21.64
N LYS A 46 -26.08 8.77 -22.16
CA LYS A 46 -25.82 8.66 -23.61
C LYS A 46 -26.37 7.38 -24.22
N THR A 47 -26.78 6.39 -23.42
CA THR A 47 -27.41 5.15 -23.92
C THR A 47 -28.90 5.33 -24.24
N VAL A 48 -29.46 6.52 -24.04
CA VAL A 48 -30.84 6.83 -24.42
C VAL A 48 -30.87 7.14 -25.92
N ASP A 49 -31.14 6.11 -26.71
CA ASP A 49 -31.35 6.28 -28.15
C ASP A 49 -32.81 6.63 -28.46
N CYS A 50 -33.00 7.57 -29.39
CA CYS A 50 -34.31 7.88 -29.96
C CYS A 50 -34.63 6.89 -31.09
N VAL A 51 -35.75 6.18 -30.96
CA VAL A 51 -36.30 5.37 -32.05
C VAL A 51 -37.27 6.23 -32.86
N ALA A 52 -36.95 6.47 -34.13
CA ALA A 52 -37.85 7.18 -35.05
C ALA A 52 -38.45 6.19 -36.06
N PHE A 53 -39.75 6.27 -36.26
CA PHE A 53 -40.49 5.50 -37.28
C PHE A 53 -40.91 6.44 -38.41
N ASP A 54 -40.90 5.96 -39.65
CA ASP A 54 -41.55 6.66 -40.75
C ASP A 54 -43.08 6.55 -40.66
N ARG A 55 -43.78 7.24 -41.56
CA ARG A 55 -45.26 7.22 -41.61
C ARG A 55 -45.85 5.83 -41.88
N GLN A 56 -45.04 4.85 -42.29
CA GLN A 56 -45.42 3.46 -42.55
C GLN A 56 -45.01 2.52 -41.39
N GLY A 57 -44.38 3.06 -40.34
CA GLY A 57 -43.90 2.27 -39.20
C GLY A 57 -42.51 1.66 -39.39
N LYS A 58 -41.75 2.06 -40.42
CA LYS A 58 -40.38 1.59 -40.64
C LYS A 58 -39.40 2.42 -39.83
N THR A 59 -38.58 1.78 -39.01
CA THR A 59 -37.53 2.43 -38.21
C THR A 59 -36.53 3.16 -39.13
N ILE A 60 -36.29 4.45 -38.90
CA ILE A 60 -35.42 5.30 -39.74
C ILE A 60 -34.01 5.44 -39.14
N VAL A 61 -33.87 5.45 -37.81
CA VAL A 61 -32.55 5.52 -37.15
C VAL A 61 -32.56 4.73 -35.85
N SER A 62 -31.56 3.86 -35.71
CA SER A 62 -31.08 3.23 -34.47
C SER A 62 -29.59 3.01 -34.71
N ASN A 63 -28.71 3.65 -33.95
CA ASN A 63 -27.27 3.42 -34.08
C ASN A 63 -26.86 2.35 -33.07
N GLN A 64 -27.30 1.11 -33.34
CA GLN A 64 -27.11 -0.03 -32.44
C GLN A 64 -25.63 -0.28 -32.10
N GLU A 65 -24.72 -0.13 -33.07
CA GLU A 65 -23.27 -0.31 -32.85
C GLU A 65 -22.75 0.67 -31.78
N LYS A 66 -23.19 1.93 -31.83
CA LYS A 66 -22.82 2.93 -30.82
C LYS A 66 -23.40 2.64 -29.44
N LEU A 67 -24.60 2.06 -29.35
CA LEU A 67 -25.17 1.61 -28.08
C LEU A 67 -24.37 0.44 -27.50
N ASP A 68 -24.01 -0.53 -28.33
CA ASP A 68 -23.23 -1.70 -27.92
C ASP A 68 -21.85 -1.27 -27.40
N GLU A 69 -21.20 -0.32 -28.07
CA GLU A 69 -19.96 0.32 -27.61
C GLU A 69 -20.11 0.95 -26.21
N LEU A 70 -21.16 1.76 -25.99
CA LEU A 70 -21.41 2.40 -24.69
C LEU A 70 -21.68 1.37 -23.59
N TRP A 71 -22.43 0.31 -23.88
CA TRP A 71 -22.68 -0.77 -22.92
C TRP A 71 -21.42 -1.55 -22.57
N ASN A 72 -20.57 -1.82 -23.56
CA ASN A 72 -19.26 -2.43 -23.34
C ASN A 72 -18.39 -1.54 -22.43
N GLU A 73 -18.41 -0.22 -22.65
CA GLU A 73 -17.69 0.76 -21.82
C GLU A 73 -18.18 0.79 -20.36
N ILE A 74 -19.50 0.78 -20.16
CA ILE A 74 -20.14 0.75 -18.84
C ILE A 74 -19.79 -0.55 -18.11
N ASN A 75 -19.89 -1.68 -18.79
CA ASN A 75 -19.60 -2.99 -18.20
C ASN A 75 -18.12 -3.12 -17.83
N SER A 76 -17.21 -2.59 -18.65
CA SER A 76 -15.78 -2.52 -18.34
C SER A 76 -15.50 -1.71 -17.07
N ARG A 77 -16.15 -0.54 -16.91
CA ARG A 77 -16.03 0.28 -15.68
C ARG A 77 -16.57 -0.43 -14.45
N LYS A 78 -17.72 -1.11 -14.56
CA LYS A 78 -18.28 -1.91 -13.46
C LYS A 78 -17.33 -3.05 -13.06
N ALA A 79 -16.73 -3.74 -14.03
CA ALA A 79 -15.74 -4.77 -13.76
C ALA A 79 -14.51 -4.20 -13.02
N ARG A 80 -14.04 -3.00 -13.43
CA ARG A 80 -12.94 -2.32 -12.75
C ARG A 80 -13.27 -1.90 -11.32
N ILE A 81 -14.50 -1.43 -11.05
CA ILE A 81 -14.98 -1.15 -9.69
C ILE A 81 -14.92 -2.42 -8.84
N GLN A 82 -15.44 -3.55 -9.36
CA GLN A 82 -15.41 -4.83 -8.64
C GLN A 82 -13.98 -5.26 -8.31
N ALA A 83 -13.05 -5.13 -9.27
CA ALA A 83 -11.65 -5.45 -9.04
C ALA A 83 -11.01 -4.58 -7.93
N ILE A 84 -11.36 -3.28 -7.88
CA ILE A 84 -10.88 -2.40 -6.80
C ILE A 84 -11.51 -2.79 -5.45
N GLU A 85 -12.78 -3.17 -5.41
CA GLU A 85 -13.44 -3.62 -4.18
C GLU A 85 -12.85 -4.94 -3.66
N ASP A 86 -12.48 -5.86 -4.56
CA ASP A 86 -11.79 -7.11 -4.22
C ASP A 86 -10.37 -6.85 -3.71
N ALA A 87 -9.64 -5.91 -4.32
CA ALA A 87 -8.34 -5.46 -3.83
C ALA A 87 -8.46 -4.85 -2.42
N ALA A 88 -9.44 -3.95 -2.21
CA ALA A 88 -9.69 -3.34 -0.91
C ALA A 88 -10.02 -4.38 0.16
N ARG A 89 -10.80 -5.41 -0.17
CA ARG A 89 -11.10 -6.52 0.74
C ARG A 89 -9.84 -7.23 1.22
N LYS A 90 -8.90 -7.53 0.32
CA LYS A 90 -7.60 -8.14 0.66
C LYS A 90 -6.77 -7.23 1.57
N LEU A 91 -6.75 -5.92 1.30
CA LEU A 91 -6.04 -4.95 2.14
C LEU A 91 -6.63 -4.90 3.57
N VAL A 92 -7.95 -4.99 3.68
CA VAL A 92 -8.64 -5.06 4.97
C VAL A 92 -8.31 -6.34 5.74
N GLU A 93 -8.25 -7.49 5.05
CA GLU A 93 -7.87 -8.77 5.65
C GLU A 93 -6.40 -8.80 6.12
N LEU A 94 -5.50 -8.09 5.42
CA LEU A 94 -4.09 -8.03 5.78
C LEU A 94 -3.83 -7.20 7.05
N ASP A 95 -4.40 -6.00 7.11
CA ASP A 95 -4.15 -5.07 8.21
C ASP A 95 -5.26 -4.00 8.36
N GLY A 96 -5.87 -3.56 7.25
CA GLY A 96 -6.98 -2.61 7.25
C GLY A 96 -6.60 -1.17 7.60
N ARG A 97 -5.35 -0.90 7.97
CA ARG A 97 -4.80 0.47 7.96
C ARG A 97 -4.45 0.88 6.52
N GLY A 98 -4.11 2.16 6.36
CA GLY A 98 -3.51 2.66 5.12
C GLY A 98 -2.10 2.09 4.90
N PHE A 99 -1.55 2.27 3.70
CA PHE A 99 -0.19 1.82 3.38
C PHE A 99 0.87 2.62 4.17
N CYS A 100 0.70 3.93 4.27
CA CYS A 100 1.67 4.83 4.89
C CYS A 100 1.81 4.64 6.40
N PRO A 101 0.73 4.40 7.18
CA PRO A 101 0.86 3.98 8.58
C PRO A 101 1.78 2.78 8.79
N ILE A 102 1.70 1.75 7.94
CA ILE A 102 2.54 0.55 8.05
C ILE A 102 4.00 0.88 7.72
N LYS A 103 4.24 1.68 6.67
CA LYS A 103 5.58 2.16 6.33
C LYS A 103 6.21 3.00 7.46
N ARG A 104 5.40 3.85 8.11
CA ARG A 104 5.84 4.65 9.26
C ARG A 104 6.22 3.78 10.45
N GLU A 105 5.41 2.77 10.75
CA GLU A 105 5.71 1.78 11.80
C GLU A 105 7.05 1.09 11.54
N LEU A 106 7.30 0.64 10.30
CA LEU A 106 8.60 0.04 9.94
C LEU A 106 9.75 1.03 10.18
N ASN A 107 9.62 2.27 9.75
CA ASN A 107 10.65 3.30 9.95
C ASN A 107 10.92 3.54 11.44
N GLU A 108 9.88 3.60 12.28
CA GLU A 108 10.03 3.75 13.73
C GLU A 108 10.74 2.56 14.37
N LEU A 109 10.43 1.34 13.93
CA LEU A 109 11.11 0.12 14.39
C LEU A 109 12.59 0.11 13.96
N GLN A 110 12.89 0.55 12.74
CA GLN A 110 14.26 0.70 12.24
C GLN A 110 15.06 1.74 13.04
N ILE A 111 14.45 2.88 13.36
CA ILE A 111 15.07 3.91 14.20
C ILE A 111 15.38 3.32 15.57
N LYS A 112 14.43 2.63 16.21
CA LYS A 112 14.66 1.96 17.50
C LYS A 112 15.78 0.93 17.42
N ALA A 113 15.83 0.14 16.35
CA ALA A 113 16.90 -0.83 16.11
C ALA A 113 18.27 -0.16 15.92
N SER A 114 18.33 1.01 15.29
CA SER A 114 19.58 1.76 15.08
C SER A 114 20.15 2.37 16.37
N LEU A 115 19.32 2.55 17.41
CA LEU A 115 19.77 3.01 18.72
C LEU A 115 20.45 1.91 19.53
N ALA A 116 20.33 0.64 19.12
CA ALA A 116 21.01 -0.46 19.78
C ALA A 116 22.53 -0.28 19.66
N PRO A 117 23.30 -0.51 20.75
CA PRO A 117 24.75 -0.34 20.70
C PRO A 117 25.35 -1.20 19.60
N ASN A 118 26.41 -0.71 18.98
CA ASN A 118 27.18 -1.44 17.97
C ASN A 118 28.51 -1.90 18.59
N PRO A 119 28.64 -3.19 18.96
CA PRO A 119 29.85 -3.75 19.54
C PRO A 119 31.10 -3.50 18.70
N GLU A 120 30.97 -3.46 17.37
CA GLU A 120 32.09 -3.20 16.47
C GLU A 120 32.63 -1.77 16.58
N ASP A 121 31.80 -0.79 16.91
CA ASP A 121 32.26 0.58 17.15
C ASP A 121 33.09 0.66 18.44
N ILE A 122 32.72 -0.13 19.45
CA ILE A 122 33.47 -0.24 20.70
C ILE A 122 34.80 -0.95 20.45
N VAL A 123 34.80 -2.08 19.73
CA VAL A 123 36.01 -2.82 19.33
C VAL A 123 36.94 -1.93 18.50
N HIS A 124 36.40 -1.19 17.53
CA HIS A 124 37.18 -0.27 16.71
C HIS A 124 37.80 0.84 17.55
N HIS A 125 37.05 1.45 18.47
CA HIS A 125 37.57 2.48 19.34
C HIS A 125 38.69 1.96 20.26
N MET A 126 38.54 0.75 20.80
CA MET A 126 39.57 0.08 21.60
C MET A 126 40.82 -0.23 20.79
N TYR A 127 40.65 -0.75 19.58
CA TYR A 127 41.75 -1.05 18.67
C TYR A 127 42.57 0.21 18.36
N MET A 128 41.90 1.32 18.01
CA MET A 128 42.55 2.61 17.71
C MET A 128 43.30 3.21 18.91
N LYS A 129 42.85 2.93 20.15
CA LYS A 129 43.52 3.37 21.38
C LYS A 129 44.66 2.45 21.81
N SER A 130 44.69 1.21 21.34
CA SER A 130 45.74 0.24 21.67
C SER A 130 46.96 0.46 20.77
N SER A 131 48.12 0.76 21.37
CA SER A 131 49.37 0.89 20.64
C SER A 131 49.88 -0.50 20.20
N ALA A 132 49.45 -0.93 19.01
CA ALA A 132 50.07 -1.97 18.17
C ALA A 132 50.12 -3.43 18.67
N ARG A 133 49.28 -3.86 19.63
CA ARG A 133 49.26 -5.28 20.09
C ARG A 133 47.90 -5.94 20.24
N ALA A 134 46.79 -5.22 20.12
CA ALA A 134 45.48 -5.85 20.31
C ALA A 134 44.97 -6.46 19.00
N ASP A 135 44.74 -7.78 19.00
CA ASP A 135 43.98 -8.43 17.94
C ASP A 135 42.49 -8.11 18.11
N ARG A 136 41.80 -7.80 17.00
CA ARG A 136 40.36 -7.50 17.01
C ARG A 136 39.54 -8.69 17.52
N GLU A 137 39.96 -9.91 17.19
CA GLU A 137 39.27 -11.12 17.64
C GLU A 137 39.45 -11.36 19.14
N GLU A 138 40.58 -10.97 19.71
CA GLU A 138 40.78 -10.99 21.16
C GLU A 138 39.97 -9.89 21.87
N LEU A 139 39.84 -8.71 21.26
CA LEU A 139 39.01 -7.62 21.81
C LEU A 139 37.53 -8.02 21.89
N ARG A 140 37.00 -8.77 20.92
CA ARG A 140 35.61 -9.27 20.93
C ARG A 140 35.29 -10.15 22.13
N LYS A 141 36.28 -10.89 22.64
CA LYS A 141 36.12 -11.78 23.80
C LYS A 141 36.09 -11.04 25.13
N ARG A 142 36.27 -9.71 25.14
CA ARG A 142 36.29 -8.95 26.38
C ARG A 142 34.88 -8.84 26.99
N PRO A 143 34.75 -8.89 28.34
CA PRO A 143 33.44 -8.86 29.00
C PRO A 143 32.58 -7.61 28.75
N ASP A 144 33.21 -6.48 28.42
CA ASP A 144 32.52 -5.25 28.03
C ASP A 144 31.92 -5.31 26.62
N ILE A 145 32.57 -6.00 25.68
CA ILE A 145 32.02 -6.24 24.34
C ILE A 145 30.89 -7.26 24.40
N ILE A 146 31.07 -8.37 25.12
CA ILE A 146 30.03 -9.41 25.29
C ILE A 146 28.77 -8.80 25.92
N ARG A 147 28.91 -7.97 26.97
CA ARG A 147 27.75 -7.27 27.56
C ARG A 147 27.08 -6.30 26.59
N ALA A 148 27.84 -5.65 25.71
CA ALA A 148 27.27 -4.78 24.68
C ALA A 148 26.54 -5.59 23.59
N GLU A 149 27.02 -6.79 23.26
CA GLU A 149 26.33 -7.74 22.36
C GLU A 149 25.02 -8.24 22.97
N GLU A 150 25.04 -8.67 24.24
CA GLU A 150 23.85 -9.09 24.99
C GLU A 150 22.82 -7.97 25.05
N HIS A 151 23.22 -6.75 25.42
CA HIS A 151 22.32 -5.61 25.49
C HIS A 151 21.76 -5.20 24.10
N ARG A 152 22.59 -5.30 23.05
CA ARG A 152 22.11 -5.11 21.67
C ARG A 152 21.02 -6.13 21.34
N GLU A 153 21.25 -7.39 21.69
CA GLU A 153 20.32 -8.48 21.42
C GLU A 153 19.02 -8.33 22.21
N GLU A 154 19.06 -7.87 23.47
CA GLU A 154 17.88 -7.51 24.26
C GLU A 154 17.00 -6.46 23.56
N ILE A 155 17.61 -5.51 22.86
CA ILE A 155 16.90 -4.47 22.10
C ILE A 155 16.37 -5.02 20.77
N LEU A 156 17.18 -5.79 20.04
CA LEU A 156 16.84 -6.23 18.68
C LEU A 156 15.89 -7.43 18.63
N ALA A 157 16.00 -8.36 19.59
CA ALA A 157 15.17 -9.56 19.64
C ALA A 157 13.65 -9.28 19.59
N PRO A 158 13.09 -8.35 20.39
CA PRO A 158 11.66 -8.04 20.31
C PRO A 158 11.25 -7.26 19.06
N LEU A 159 12.18 -6.51 18.44
CA LEU A 159 11.89 -5.70 17.25
C LEU A 159 11.85 -6.52 15.96
N ARG A 160 12.70 -7.54 15.83
CA ARG A 160 12.79 -8.39 14.63
C ARG A 160 11.44 -8.94 14.12
N PRO A 161 10.59 -9.58 14.94
CA PRO A 161 9.31 -10.10 14.44
C PRO A 161 8.35 -8.99 14.00
N LEU A 162 8.38 -7.82 14.65
CA LEU A 162 7.56 -6.67 14.28
C LEU A 162 8.01 -6.06 12.95
N MET A 163 9.33 -5.91 12.77
CA MET A 163 9.91 -5.43 11.53
C MET A 163 9.60 -6.38 10.36
N LEU A 164 9.68 -7.69 10.59
CA LEU A 164 9.36 -8.69 9.59
C LEU A 164 7.88 -8.66 9.19
N ASP A 165 6.97 -8.52 10.16
CA ASP A 165 5.54 -8.40 9.87
C ASP A 165 5.22 -7.12 9.08
N ALA A 166 5.80 -5.98 9.48
CA ALA A 166 5.62 -4.71 8.78
C ALA A 166 6.15 -4.77 7.34
N LEU A 167 7.34 -5.35 7.13
CA LEU A 167 7.90 -5.57 5.78
C LEU A 167 6.98 -6.44 4.92
N ARG A 168 6.52 -7.58 5.45
CA ARG A 168 5.61 -8.48 4.74
C ARG A 168 4.30 -7.79 4.34
N LYS A 169 3.76 -6.95 5.21
CA LYS A 169 2.55 -6.17 4.92
C LYS A 169 2.79 -5.11 3.86
N ILE A 170 3.92 -4.41 3.92
CA ILE A 170 4.30 -3.43 2.90
C ILE A 170 4.42 -4.10 1.52
N ASP A 171 5.08 -5.24 1.44
CA ASP A 171 5.23 -5.99 0.19
C ASP A 171 3.87 -6.44 -0.35
N ALA A 172 3.02 -7.03 0.50
CA ALA A 172 1.69 -7.47 0.10
C ALA A 172 0.79 -6.30 -0.35
N TYR A 173 0.84 -5.17 0.34
CA TYR A 173 0.13 -3.97 -0.10
C TYR A 173 0.68 -3.47 -1.44
N ALA A 174 1.99 -3.46 -1.62
CA ALA A 174 2.62 -2.98 -2.85
C ALA A 174 2.20 -3.84 -4.06
N GLU A 175 2.17 -5.17 -3.91
CA GLU A 175 1.70 -6.11 -4.92
C GLU A 175 0.23 -5.84 -5.30
N ILE A 176 -0.65 -5.72 -4.30
CA ILE A 176 -2.09 -5.49 -4.54
C ILE A 176 -2.33 -4.13 -5.22
N LEU A 177 -1.57 -3.10 -4.83
CA LEU A 177 -1.78 -1.74 -5.30
C LEU A 177 -1.12 -1.47 -6.65
N ALA A 178 -0.10 -2.23 -7.06
CA ALA A 178 0.67 -2.01 -8.27
C ALA A 178 -0.20 -1.96 -9.55
N GLU A 179 -1.29 -2.75 -9.59
CA GLU A 179 -2.22 -2.79 -10.72
C GLU A 179 -3.05 -1.51 -10.89
N PHE A 180 -3.27 -0.77 -9.79
CA PHE A 180 -4.20 0.37 -9.76
C PHE A 180 -3.49 1.70 -9.55
N VAL A 181 -2.37 1.67 -8.84
CA VAL A 181 -1.67 2.83 -8.33
C VAL A 181 -0.20 2.69 -8.70
N LYS A 182 0.31 3.60 -9.54
CA LYS A 182 1.77 3.72 -9.75
C LYS A 182 2.41 4.11 -8.43
N LEU A 183 3.03 3.16 -7.75
CA LEU A 183 3.88 3.39 -6.58
C LEU A 183 5.20 3.97 -7.11
N SER A 184 5.42 5.26 -6.86
CA SER A 184 6.64 5.99 -7.21
C SER A 184 7.48 6.25 -5.98
#